data_AF-A0A2T6K0U3-F1
#
_entry.id   AF-A0A2T6K0U3-F1
#
_cell.length_a   1.000
_cell.length_b   1.000
_cell.length_c   1.000
_cell.angle_alpha   90.00
_cell.angle_beta   90.00
_cell.angle_gamma   90.00
#
_symmetry.space_group_name_H-M   'P 1'
#
loop_
_entity.id
_entity.type
_entity.pdbx_description
1 polymer ?
#
loop_
_entity_poly.entity_id
_entity_poly.type
_entity_poly.pdbx_seq_one_letter_code
_entity_poly.pdbx_strand_id
1 'polypeptide(L)'
;MLFMFNKTFVLIISVIFILTTVGCNNVSDENDEAIPKKESNGLNWEQSPLFESGKYTMIGEEGRLGFIYDDDDEVVKFYPNKKQKYMWHFWGEEEEFDGVLKVIGTHENDAEEIYVTGGGLGGPNNGADKHAPSNMSLPKSGMWKLDAYIGENLLGTVYVKVHKK
;
A
#
# COMPACT_ATOMS: atom_id res chain seq x y z
N MET A 1 14.62 20.76 54.82
CA MET A 1 14.28 19.94 56.01
C MET A 1 12.80 19.65 55.95
N LEU A 2 12.45 18.35 56.02
CA LEU A 2 11.11 17.75 55.99
C LEU A 2 10.05 18.50 56.83
N PHE A 3 8.79 18.46 56.43
CA PHE A 3 7.81 17.51 57.00
C PHE A 3 6.45 17.58 56.29
N MET A 4 6.02 16.41 55.80
CA MET A 4 4.66 16.08 55.37
C MET A 4 3.72 16.02 56.58
N PHE A 5 2.39 16.11 56.41
CA PHE A 5 1.45 15.24 57.13
C PHE A 5 0.05 15.23 56.50
N ASN A 6 -0.35 14.05 56.03
CA ASN A 6 -1.71 13.65 55.65
C ASN A 6 -2.58 13.48 56.90
N LYS A 7 -3.92 13.54 56.76
CA LYS A 7 -4.86 12.82 57.63
C LYS A 7 -6.22 12.59 56.96
N THR A 8 -6.53 11.31 56.76
CA THR A 8 -7.80 10.73 56.32
C THR A 8 -8.79 10.68 57.49
N PHE A 9 -10.10 10.85 57.24
CA PHE A 9 -11.14 10.34 58.14
C PHE A 9 -12.35 9.82 57.33
N VAL A 10 -12.95 8.77 57.88
CA VAL A 10 -13.81 7.77 57.25
C VAL A 10 -15.16 7.76 57.97
N LEU A 11 -16.30 7.55 57.26
CA LEU A 11 -17.41 6.60 57.55
C LEU A 11 -18.84 7.05 57.12
N ILE A 12 -19.37 6.34 56.11
CA ILE A 12 -20.63 5.54 56.02
C ILE A 12 -21.95 6.08 56.62
N ILE A 13 -22.99 6.21 55.78
CA ILE A 13 -24.41 5.91 56.15
C ILE A 13 -25.14 5.16 55.00
N SER A 14 -25.34 3.85 55.24
CA SER A 14 -26.50 2.97 54.97
C SER A 14 -27.75 3.49 54.20
N VAL A 15 -28.21 2.81 53.12
CA VAL A 15 -29.36 1.82 53.07
C VAL A 15 -30.73 2.52 52.77
N ILE A 16 -31.67 2.11 51.90
CA ILE A 16 -31.97 0.89 51.10
C ILE A 16 -33.14 1.17 50.10
N PHE A 17 -33.11 0.47 48.95
CA PHE A 17 -34.19 -0.07 48.08
C PHE A 17 -35.24 0.82 47.38
N ILE A 18 -35.52 0.52 46.10
CA ILE A 18 -36.60 -0.41 45.68
C ILE A 18 -36.38 -0.89 44.22
N LEU A 19 -36.58 -2.21 44.04
CA LEU A 19 -36.57 -2.99 42.80
C LEU A 19 -37.76 -2.68 41.88
N THR A 20 -37.61 -2.96 40.58
CA THR A 20 -38.46 -3.84 39.70
C THR A 20 -37.96 -3.69 38.25
N THR A 21 -37.92 -4.65 37.31
CA THR A 21 -38.18 -6.10 37.22
C THR A 21 -37.60 -6.58 35.87
N VAL A 22 -36.83 -7.67 35.92
CA VAL A 22 -36.62 -8.81 34.99
C VAL A 22 -36.96 -8.74 33.48
N GLY A 23 -36.00 -9.24 32.67
CA GLY A 23 -36.23 -10.19 31.54
C GLY A 23 -35.61 -9.76 30.21
N CYS A 24 -34.81 -10.54 29.46
CA CYS A 24 -34.40 -11.96 29.52
C CYS A 24 -33.07 -12.16 28.78
N ASN A 25 -32.28 -13.14 29.24
CA ASN A 25 -31.12 -13.71 28.54
C ASN A 25 -31.57 -14.70 27.48
N ASN A 26 -30.95 -14.68 26.30
CA ASN A 26 -30.82 -15.84 25.43
C ASN A 26 -29.34 -16.00 25.05
N VAL A 27 -28.73 -17.07 25.54
CA VAL A 27 -27.50 -17.64 25.00
C VAL A 27 -27.89 -18.38 23.72
N SER A 28 -27.20 -18.08 22.63
CA SER A 28 -27.05 -18.98 21.49
C SER A 28 -25.60 -18.91 21.06
N ASP A 29 -24.87 -19.95 21.42
CA ASP A 29 -23.58 -20.31 20.84
C ASP A 29 -23.81 -20.65 19.36
N GLU A 30 -23.28 -19.83 18.45
CA GLU A 30 -22.86 -20.27 17.12
C GLU A 30 -21.52 -19.60 16.80
N ASN A 31 -20.55 -20.45 16.52
CA ASN A 31 -19.17 -20.11 16.23
C ASN A 31 -19.09 -19.60 14.79
N ASP A 32 -19.22 -18.30 14.58
CA ASP A 32 -18.64 -17.64 13.41
C ASP A 32 -17.38 -16.93 13.88
N GLU A 33 -16.21 -17.51 13.57
CA GLU A 33 -14.95 -16.79 13.62
C GLU A 33 -15.04 -15.62 12.63
N ALA A 34 -15.48 -14.47 13.14
CA ALA A 34 -15.31 -13.19 12.49
C ALA A 34 -13.79 -12.97 12.37
N ILE A 35 -13.23 -13.31 11.21
CA ILE A 35 -11.91 -12.86 10.80
C ILE A 35 -11.91 -11.35 11.02
N PRO A 36 -11.05 -10.81 11.91
CA PRO A 36 -11.01 -9.38 12.13
C PRO A 36 -10.61 -8.76 10.79
N LYS A 37 -11.55 -8.06 10.14
CA LYS A 37 -11.24 -7.16 9.04
C LYS A 37 -10.24 -6.17 9.61
N LYS A 38 -8.96 -6.39 9.29
CA LYS A 38 -7.87 -5.51 9.65
C LYS A 38 -8.25 -4.13 9.10
N GLU A 39 -8.56 -3.24 10.02
CA GLU A 39 -8.83 -1.82 9.74
C GLU A 39 -7.66 -1.30 8.90
N SER A 40 -7.93 -1.04 7.61
CA SER A 40 -6.99 -0.38 6.72
C SER A 40 -6.87 1.06 7.19
N ASN A 41 -5.93 1.34 8.09
CA ASN A 41 -5.60 2.69 8.52
C ASN A 41 -5.31 3.56 7.29
N GLY A 42 -6.29 4.39 6.88
CA GLY A 42 -6.13 5.64 6.13
C GLY A 42 -5.34 5.65 4.82
N LEU A 43 -4.92 4.51 4.25
CA LEU A 43 -4.23 4.46 2.96
C LEU A 43 -5.23 4.81 1.85
N ASN A 44 -5.01 5.96 1.21
CA ASN A 44 -5.75 6.34 0.01
C ASN A 44 -5.23 5.51 -1.17
N TRP A 45 -5.93 4.42 -1.51
CA TRP A 45 -5.64 3.56 -2.65
C TRP A 45 -6.11 4.23 -3.95
N GLU A 46 -5.45 5.32 -4.30
CA GLU A 46 -5.69 6.09 -5.52
C GLU A 46 -4.62 5.76 -6.56
N GLN A 47 -5.02 5.66 -7.82
CA GLN A 47 -4.10 5.38 -8.91
C GLN A 47 -3.10 6.54 -9.06
N SER A 48 -1.82 6.21 -9.26
CA SER A 48 -0.80 7.24 -9.46
C SER A 48 -1.15 8.10 -10.69
N PRO A 49 -0.82 9.41 -10.65
CA PRO A 49 -1.12 10.29 -11.77
C PRO A 49 -0.38 9.85 -13.04
N LEU A 50 -0.98 10.22 -14.17
CA LEU A 50 -0.33 10.13 -15.47
C LEU A 50 0.45 11.41 -15.74
N PHE A 51 1.62 11.27 -16.36
CA PHE A 51 2.44 12.39 -16.81
C PHE A 51 3.15 12.05 -18.13
N GLU A 52 3.62 13.07 -18.84
CA GLU A 52 4.29 12.90 -20.13
C GLU A 52 5.81 12.87 -19.95
N SER A 53 6.48 11.95 -20.63
CA SER A 53 7.94 12.00 -20.77
C SER A 53 8.40 11.56 -22.16
N GLY A 54 9.05 12.48 -22.86
CA GLY A 54 9.40 12.31 -24.26
C GLY A 54 8.14 12.21 -25.12
N LYS A 55 7.84 11.00 -25.61
CA LYS A 55 6.68 10.72 -26.47
C LYS A 55 5.68 9.73 -25.83
N TYR A 56 5.86 9.43 -24.56
CA TYR A 56 5.12 8.41 -23.85
C TYR A 56 4.43 9.02 -22.64
N THR A 57 3.19 8.60 -22.42
CA THR A 57 2.51 8.74 -21.15
C THR A 57 3.07 7.71 -20.17
N MET A 58 3.27 8.15 -18.93
CA MET A 58 3.82 7.38 -17.82
C MET A 58 2.83 7.40 -16.67
N ILE A 59 2.78 6.31 -15.90
CA ILE A 59 2.14 6.29 -14.58
C ILE A 59 3.20 6.29 -13.49
N GLY A 60 3.04 7.14 -12.48
CA GLY A 60 3.96 7.17 -11.32
C GLY A 60 4.05 8.52 -10.63
N GLU A 61 5.25 8.85 -10.16
CA GLU A 61 5.59 10.10 -9.51
C GLU A 61 6.45 10.93 -10.47
N GLU A 62 5.86 11.99 -11.04
CA GLU A 62 6.54 12.86 -12.02
C GLU A 62 7.85 13.43 -11.45
N GLY A 63 8.92 13.36 -12.24
CA GLY A 63 10.26 13.80 -11.82
C GLY A 63 10.98 12.85 -10.87
N ARG A 64 10.41 11.67 -10.59
CA ARG A 64 11.02 10.67 -9.70
C ARG A 64 11.07 9.27 -10.31
N LEU A 65 9.90 8.68 -10.59
CA LEU A 65 9.81 7.39 -11.25
C LEU A 65 8.46 7.19 -11.93
N GLY A 66 8.46 6.35 -12.95
CA GLY A 66 7.24 5.87 -13.57
C GLY A 66 7.54 4.78 -14.57
N PHE A 67 6.50 4.26 -15.21
CA PHE A 67 6.66 3.38 -16.36
C PHE A 67 5.62 3.69 -17.43
N ILE A 68 5.95 3.36 -18.67
CA ILE A 68 5.08 3.60 -19.82
C ILE A 68 3.73 2.93 -19.59
N TYR A 69 2.68 3.73 -19.57
CA TYR A 69 1.33 3.30 -19.25
C TYR A 69 0.32 4.38 -19.71
N ASP A 70 -0.83 3.93 -20.21
CA ASP A 70 -1.94 4.77 -20.63
C ASP A 70 -3.26 4.08 -20.22
N ASP A 71 -4.09 4.79 -19.46
CA ASP A 71 -5.39 4.29 -18.97
C ASP A 71 -6.44 4.19 -20.09
N ASP A 72 -6.18 4.69 -21.29
CA ASP A 72 -7.07 4.50 -22.44
C ASP A 72 -6.60 3.36 -23.37
N ASP A 73 -5.40 2.81 -23.16
CA ASP A 73 -4.84 1.72 -23.98
C ASP A 73 -4.96 0.34 -23.28
N GLU A 74 -5.92 -0.46 -23.75
CA GLU A 74 -6.18 -1.84 -23.28
C GLU A 74 -4.97 -2.79 -23.45
N VAL A 75 -3.98 -2.45 -24.28
CA VAL A 75 -2.77 -3.25 -24.46
C VAL A 75 -1.88 -3.18 -23.21
N VAL A 76 -1.72 -1.98 -22.64
CA VAL A 76 -0.83 -1.71 -21.50
C VAL A 76 -1.54 -1.77 -20.14
N LYS A 77 -2.87 -1.81 -20.10
CA LYS A 77 -3.62 -2.08 -18.85
C LYS A 77 -3.24 -3.42 -18.21
N PHE A 78 -3.26 -3.43 -16.89
CA PHE A 78 -3.12 -4.66 -16.12
C PHE A 78 -4.44 -5.43 -16.05
N TYR A 79 -4.34 -6.74 -16.30
CA TYR A 79 -5.39 -7.71 -16.02
C TYR A 79 -4.80 -8.87 -15.22
N PRO A 80 -5.61 -9.57 -14.40
CA PRO A 80 -5.13 -10.66 -13.57
C PRO A 80 -4.34 -11.70 -14.37
N ASN A 81 -3.14 -12.02 -13.89
CA ASN A 81 -2.22 -13.01 -14.46
C ASN A 81 -1.76 -12.74 -15.90
N LYS A 82 -2.04 -11.56 -16.46
CA LYS A 82 -1.55 -11.18 -17.79
C LYS A 82 -0.13 -10.66 -17.65
N LYS A 83 0.85 -11.46 -18.09
CA LYS A 83 2.24 -11.01 -18.18
C LYS A 83 2.40 -10.02 -19.33
N GLN A 84 2.93 -8.84 -19.02
CA GLN A 84 3.20 -7.78 -19.99
C GLN A 84 4.57 -7.14 -19.78
N LYS A 85 5.06 -6.47 -20.83
CA LYS A 85 6.29 -5.68 -20.77
C LYS A 85 5.98 -4.23 -20.45
N TYR A 86 6.64 -3.72 -19.43
CA TYR A 86 6.64 -2.32 -19.05
C TYR A 86 8.08 -1.83 -19.07
N MET A 87 8.29 -0.54 -19.31
CA MET A 87 9.60 0.07 -19.21
C MET A 87 9.54 1.08 -18.09
N TRP A 88 10.25 0.80 -17.00
CA TRP A 88 10.43 1.75 -15.91
C TRP A 88 11.43 2.82 -16.32
N HIS A 89 11.21 4.02 -15.81
CA HIS A 89 12.00 5.23 -16.00
C HIS A 89 12.21 5.87 -14.64
N PHE A 90 13.43 6.34 -14.39
CA PHE A 90 13.86 6.87 -13.11
C PHE A 90 14.58 8.21 -13.31
N TRP A 91 14.21 9.19 -12.50
CA TRP A 91 14.78 10.54 -12.46
C TRP A 91 15.39 10.78 -11.09
N GLY A 92 16.60 11.32 -11.07
CA GLY A 92 17.34 11.55 -9.83
C GLY A 92 18.84 11.62 -10.04
N GLU A 93 19.57 11.63 -8.94
CA GLU A 93 21.04 11.75 -8.95
C GLU A 93 21.71 10.39 -9.16
N GLU A 94 22.90 10.36 -9.75
CA GLU A 94 23.60 9.12 -10.13
C GLU A 94 23.86 8.20 -8.93
N GLU A 95 24.10 8.77 -7.74
CA GLU A 95 24.33 8.00 -6.50
C GLU A 95 23.10 7.22 -6.03
N GLU A 96 21.89 7.62 -6.43
CA GLU A 96 20.66 6.89 -6.13
C GLU A 96 20.51 5.63 -6.99
N PHE A 97 21.31 5.49 -8.05
CA PHE A 97 21.22 4.42 -9.02
C PHE A 97 22.26 3.30 -8.81
N ASP A 98 22.89 3.24 -7.64
CA ASP A 98 23.78 2.14 -7.26
C ASP A 98 23.01 0.87 -6.92
N GLY A 99 22.84 0.00 -7.93
CA GLY A 99 22.26 -1.33 -7.76
C GLY A 99 21.36 -1.75 -8.92
N VAL A 100 20.44 -2.67 -8.59
CA VAL A 100 19.46 -3.21 -9.53
C VAL A 100 18.05 -2.84 -9.10
N LEU A 101 17.14 -2.73 -10.06
CA LEU A 101 15.72 -2.58 -9.79
C LEU A 101 15.19 -3.83 -9.09
N LYS A 102 14.39 -3.61 -8.05
CA LYS A 102 13.50 -4.60 -7.43
C LYS A 102 12.14 -3.93 -7.20
N VAL A 103 11.06 -4.55 -7.67
CA VAL A 103 9.70 -4.05 -7.46
C VAL A 103 8.92 -5.05 -6.61
N ILE A 104 8.37 -4.55 -5.51
CA ILE A 104 7.52 -5.30 -4.58
C ILE A 104 6.09 -4.81 -4.70
N GLY A 105 5.14 -5.72 -4.80
CA GLY A 105 3.72 -5.43 -4.96
C GLY A 105 2.93 -5.79 -3.72
N THR A 106 2.07 -4.88 -3.26
CA THR A 106 1.08 -5.11 -2.20
C THR A 106 -0.31 -4.84 -2.75
N HIS A 107 -1.24 -5.78 -2.57
CA HIS A 107 -2.63 -5.59 -2.98
C HIS A 107 -3.45 -4.91 -1.88
N GLU A 108 -4.45 -4.12 -2.25
CA GLU A 108 -5.24 -3.32 -1.29
C GLU A 108 -5.93 -4.11 -0.18
N ASN A 109 -6.22 -5.39 -0.44
CA ASN A 109 -6.92 -6.28 0.50
C ASN A 109 -6.00 -7.33 1.15
N ASP A 110 -4.70 -7.34 0.83
CA ASP A 110 -3.76 -8.34 1.34
C ASP A 110 -2.66 -7.68 2.18
N ALA A 111 -2.17 -8.38 3.20
CA ALA A 111 -1.00 -7.96 3.96
C ALA A 111 0.31 -8.55 3.40
N GLU A 112 0.22 -9.50 2.48
CA GLU A 112 1.37 -10.18 1.89
C GLU A 112 1.91 -9.41 0.69
N GLU A 113 3.24 -9.30 0.63
CA GLU A 113 3.98 -8.69 -0.46
C GLU A 113 4.42 -9.75 -1.48
N ILE A 114 4.38 -9.40 -2.76
CA ILE A 114 4.91 -10.27 -3.83
C ILE A 114 6.08 -9.60 -4.54
N TYR A 115 7.03 -10.40 -4.98
CA TYR A 115 8.03 -9.94 -5.94
C TYR A 115 7.39 -9.81 -7.33
N VAL A 116 7.42 -8.61 -7.90
CA VAL A 116 6.78 -8.32 -9.19
C VAL A 116 7.77 -8.42 -10.34
N THR A 117 8.94 -7.79 -10.19
CA THR A 117 10.01 -7.77 -11.20
C THR A 117 11.31 -7.26 -10.61
N GLY A 118 12.40 -7.40 -11.35
CA GLY A 118 13.68 -6.77 -11.08
C GLY A 118 14.62 -6.93 -12.26
N GLY A 119 15.73 -6.18 -12.25
CA GLY A 119 16.66 -6.18 -13.36
C GLY A 119 17.66 -5.03 -13.31
N GLY A 120 18.65 -5.09 -14.19
CA GLY A 120 19.65 -4.02 -14.31
C GLY A 120 19.05 -2.73 -14.86
N LEU A 121 19.68 -1.61 -14.49
CA LEU A 121 19.38 -0.30 -15.03
C LEU A 121 20.15 -0.06 -16.34
N GLY A 122 19.45 0.43 -17.36
CA GLY A 122 20.04 1.05 -18.53
C GLY A 122 20.28 2.54 -18.31
N GLY A 123 21.02 3.16 -19.23
CA GLY A 123 21.28 4.61 -19.21
C GLY A 123 20.06 5.47 -19.59
N PRO A 124 20.28 6.76 -19.87
CA PRO A 124 19.19 7.71 -20.13
C PRO A 124 18.29 7.29 -21.29
N ASN A 125 16.98 7.43 -21.12
CA ASN A 125 15.98 7.11 -22.15
C ASN A 125 14.67 7.85 -21.91
N ASN A 126 13.98 8.28 -22.97
CA ASN A 126 12.71 9.03 -22.91
C ASN A 126 12.70 10.22 -21.93
N GLY A 127 13.85 10.87 -21.71
CA GLY A 127 13.97 12.00 -20.78
C GLY A 127 14.28 11.63 -19.32
N ALA A 128 14.36 10.34 -18.99
CA ALA A 128 14.81 9.84 -17.69
C ALA A 128 16.32 9.56 -17.68
N ASP A 129 16.90 9.55 -16.48
CA ASP A 129 18.34 9.30 -16.26
C ASP A 129 18.69 7.82 -16.36
N LYS A 130 17.78 6.95 -15.90
CA LYS A 130 17.87 5.49 -16.03
C LYS A 130 16.55 4.88 -16.49
N HIS A 131 16.62 3.68 -17.04
CA HIS A 131 15.42 2.90 -17.37
C HIS A 131 15.61 1.40 -17.11
N ALA A 132 14.52 0.65 -16.98
CA ALA A 132 14.56 -0.80 -16.80
C ALA A 132 13.38 -1.50 -17.51
N PRO A 133 13.62 -2.19 -18.64
CA PRO A 133 12.62 -3.06 -19.26
C PRO A 133 12.26 -4.21 -18.30
N SER A 134 10.97 -4.35 -18.00
CA SER A 134 10.47 -5.25 -16.96
C SER A 134 9.30 -6.08 -17.48
N ASN A 135 9.26 -7.36 -17.10
CA ASN A 135 8.08 -8.17 -17.34
C ASN A 135 7.29 -8.28 -16.03
N MET A 136 6.06 -7.79 -16.01
CA MET A 136 5.24 -7.74 -14.80
C MET A 136 3.94 -8.52 -15.01
N SER A 137 3.43 -9.12 -13.94
CA SER A 137 2.13 -9.77 -13.88
C SER A 137 1.61 -9.65 -12.45
N LEU A 138 0.36 -9.22 -12.31
CA LEU A 138 -0.30 -9.08 -11.02
C LEU A 138 -1.46 -10.09 -10.93
N PRO A 139 -1.59 -10.86 -9.84
CA PRO A 139 -2.47 -12.02 -9.80
C PRO A 139 -3.95 -11.70 -9.57
N LYS A 140 -4.28 -10.55 -8.96
CA LYS A 140 -5.63 -10.18 -8.51
C LYS A 140 -6.06 -8.84 -9.11
N SER A 141 -7.34 -8.71 -9.41
CA SER A 141 -7.96 -7.41 -9.76
C SER A 141 -8.10 -6.54 -8.51
N GLY A 142 -7.98 -5.23 -8.66
CA GLY A 142 -8.01 -4.29 -7.55
C GLY A 142 -6.84 -3.32 -7.63
N MET A 143 -6.68 -2.50 -6.60
CA MET A 143 -5.55 -1.60 -6.49
C MET A 143 -4.29 -2.33 -5.98
N TRP A 144 -3.16 -1.96 -6.56
CA TRP A 144 -1.84 -2.48 -6.21
C TRP A 144 -0.89 -1.32 -5.97
N LYS A 145 -0.14 -1.42 -4.88
CA LYS A 145 0.98 -0.55 -4.54
C LYS A 145 2.24 -1.23 -5.00
N LEU A 146 3.04 -0.56 -5.83
CA LEU A 146 4.29 -1.06 -6.38
C LEU A 146 5.44 -0.23 -5.83
N ASP A 147 6.14 -0.76 -4.82
CA ASP A 147 7.31 -0.13 -4.25
C ASP A 147 8.53 -0.50 -5.10
N ALA A 148 9.16 0.50 -5.72
CA ALA A 148 10.33 0.33 -6.57
C ALA A 148 11.61 0.70 -5.82
N TYR A 149 12.50 -0.26 -5.70
CA TYR A 149 13.79 -0.13 -5.04
C TYR A 149 14.91 -0.17 -6.06
N ILE A 150 15.94 0.65 -5.85
CA ILE A 150 17.25 0.48 -6.48
C ILE A 150 18.23 0.04 -5.39
N GLY A 151 18.77 -1.17 -5.54
CA GLY A 151 19.54 -1.81 -4.47
C GLY A 151 18.68 -2.03 -3.22
N GLU A 152 19.07 -1.40 -2.12
CA GLU A 152 18.34 -1.45 -0.84
C GLU A 152 17.44 -0.23 -0.61
N ASN A 153 17.55 0.81 -1.45
CA ASN A 153 16.86 2.08 -1.26
C ASN A 153 15.50 2.07 -1.95
N LEU A 154 14.45 2.45 -1.22
CA LEU A 154 13.14 2.73 -1.82
C LEU A 154 13.26 4.04 -2.62
N LEU A 155 13.05 3.95 -3.93
CA LEU A 155 13.13 5.10 -4.81
C LEU A 155 11.78 5.84 -4.83
N GLY A 156 10.69 5.10 -4.91
CA GLY A 156 9.32 5.60 -4.77
C GLY A 156 8.28 4.52 -5.06
N THR A 157 7.03 4.93 -5.16
CA THR A 157 5.87 4.02 -5.14
C THR A 157 4.88 4.37 -6.24
N VAL A 158 4.46 3.37 -7.01
CA VAL A 158 3.44 3.53 -8.06
C VAL A 158 2.20 2.72 -7.72
N TYR A 159 1.04 3.37 -7.71
CA TYR A 159 -0.24 2.72 -7.51
C TYR A 159 -0.91 2.47 -8.86
N VAL A 160 -1.28 1.21 -9.11
CA VAL A 160 -1.96 0.83 -10.36
C VAL A 160 -3.23 0.06 -10.10
N LYS A 161 -4.17 0.17 -11.05
CA LYS A 161 -5.39 -0.61 -11.06
C LYS A 161 -5.22 -1.84 -11.94
N VAL A 162 -5.56 -3.01 -11.39
CA VAL A 162 -5.71 -4.25 -12.16
C VAL A 162 -7.18 -4.46 -12.47
N HIS A 163 -7.53 -4.36 -13.75
CA HIS A 163 -8.92 -4.37 -14.22
C HIS A 163 -9.48 -5.79 -14.28
N LYS A 164 -10.80 -5.92 -14.06
CA LYS A 164 -11.50 -7.17 -14.36
C LYS A 164 -11.56 -7.36 -15.87
N LYS A 165 -11.47 -8.61 -16.31
CA LYS A 165 -11.78 -8.98 -17.71
C LYS A 165 -13.28 -8.96 -17.96
#